data_AF-A0A672K333-F1
#
_entry.id   AF-A0A672K333-F1
#
_cell.length_a   1.000
_cell.length_b   1.000
_cell.length_c   1.000
_cell.angle_alpha   90.00
_cell.angle_beta   90.00
_cell.angle_gamma   90.00
#
_symmetry.space_group_name_H-M   'P 1'
#
loop_
_entity.id
_entity.type
_entity.pdbx_description
1 polymer ?
#
loop_
_entity_poly.entity_id
_entity_poly.type
_entity_poly.pdbx_seq_one_letter_code
_entity_poly.pdbx_strand_id
1 'polypeptide(L)'
;MTSVKDLLVNSLKDLVKDELEEFQWHLEKDHVCISKSDMKDANRLKTVDKMVACFGPEEAVKITVDILRKMNQNDLAKQLENEYKKGNV
;
A
#
# COMPACT_ATOMS: atom_id res chain seq x y z
N MET A 1 9.37 13.03 -11.83
CA MET A 1 8.07 12.73 -11.21
C MET A 1 8.10 11.28 -10.79
N THR A 2 8.07 11.00 -9.49
CA THR A 2 7.89 9.64 -8.97
C THR A 2 6.44 9.25 -9.22
N SER A 3 6.18 8.10 -9.86
CA SER A 3 4.80 7.67 -10.06
C SER A 3 4.18 7.26 -8.71
N VAL A 4 2.86 7.31 -8.60
CA VAL A 4 2.16 6.84 -7.39
C VAL A 4 2.52 5.37 -7.09
N LYS A 5 2.70 4.55 -8.14
CA LYS A 5 3.14 3.16 -7.97
C LYS A 5 4.52 3.08 -7.32
N ASP A 6 5.50 3.85 -7.79
CA ASP A 6 6.84 3.85 -7.23
C ASP A 6 6.85 4.31 -5.76
N LEU A 7 6.02 5.31 -5.44
CA LEU A 7 5.88 5.83 -4.09
C LEU A 7 5.32 4.77 -3.12
N LEU A 8 4.26 4.08 -3.54
CA LEU A 8 3.66 2.98 -2.78
C LEU A 8 4.65 1.83 -2.60
N VAL A 9 5.33 1.42 -3.67
CA VAL A 9 6.32 0.34 -3.63
C VAL A 9 7.45 0.69 -2.66
N ASN A 10 7.96 1.92 -2.69
CA ASN A 10 9.01 2.34 -1.78
C ASN A 10 8.55 2.33 -0.32
N SER A 11 7.31 2.74 -0.04
CA SER A 11 6.76 2.68 1.33
C SER A 11 6.61 1.24 1.84
N LEU A 12 6.23 0.31 0.95
CA LEU A 12 6.12 -1.10 1.31
C LEU A 12 7.46 -1.85 1.34
N LYS A 13 8.54 -1.29 0.78
CA LYS A 13 9.89 -1.91 0.82
C LYS A 13 10.43 -2.01 2.23
N ASP A 14 10.09 -1.06 3.09
CA ASP A 14 10.57 -0.99 4.46
C ASP A 14 9.83 -1.96 5.40
N LEU A 15 8.69 -2.51 4.96
CA LEU A 15 8.00 -3.58 5.68
C LEU A 15 8.79 -4.88 5.58
N VAL A 16 8.95 -5.60 6.69
CA VAL A 16 9.47 -6.98 6.65
C VAL A 16 8.43 -7.94 6.07
N LYS A 17 8.81 -9.21 5.86
CA LYS A 17 7.91 -10.20 5.24
C LYS A 17 6.61 -10.36 6.03
N ASP A 18 6.70 -10.51 7.34
CA ASP A 18 5.52 -10.74 8.20
C ASP A 18 4.59 -9.51 8.22
N GLU A 19 5.16 -8.30 8.25
CA GLU A 19 4.39 -7.05 8.13
C GLU A 19 3.73 -6.93 6.75
N LEU A 20 4.40 -7.34 5.67
CA LEU A 20 3.80 -7.35 4.33
C LEU A 20 2.62 -8.33 4.26
N GLU A 21 2.74 -9.51 4.88
CA GLU A 21 1.65 -10.48 4.96
C GLU A 21 0.46 -9.93 5.77
N GLU A 22 0.72 -9.24 6.89
CA GLU A 22 -0.31 -8.55 7.67
C GLU A 22 -0.99 -7.42 6.87
N PHE A 23 -0.21 -6.63 6.13
CA PHE A 23 -0.72 -5.58 5.25
C PHE A 23 -1.65 -6.16 4.17
N GLN A 24 -1.23 -7.25 3.53
CA GLN A 24 -2.02 -7.96 2.53
C GLN A 24 -3.30 -8.56 3.14
N TRP A 25 -3.23 -9.08 4.36
CA TRP A 25 -4.39 -9.58 5.08
C TRP A 25 -5.42 -8.47 5.36
N HIS A 26 -4.97 -7.29 5.77
CA HIS A 26 -5.86 -6.13 5.92
C HIS A 26 -6.49 -5.69 4.60
N LEU A 27 -5.72 -5.71 3.50
CA LEU A 27 -6.24 -5.41 2.16
C LEU A 27 -7.36 -6.38 1.74
N GLU A 28 -7.15 -7.68 1.93
CA GLU A 28 -8.15 -8.71 1.63
C GLU A 28 -9.41 -8.56 2.49
N LYS A 29 -9.23 -8.25 3.78
CA LYS A 29 -10.32 -8.18 4.75
C LYS A 29 -11.22 -6.98 4.50
N ASP A 30 -10.63 -5.83 4.19
CA ASP A 30 -11.35 -4.56 4.12
C ASP A 30 -11.84 -4.25 2.68
N HIS A 31 -11.35 -4.96 1.65
CA HIS A 31 -11.66 -4.64 0.26
C HIS A 31 -12.00 -5.85 -0.63
N VAL A 32 -13.26 -5.91 -1.06
CA VAL A 32 -13.81 -6.98 -1.92
C VAL A 32 -13.13 -7.10 -3.30
N CYS A 33 -12.49 -6.02 -3.79
CA CYS A 33 -11.79 -6.05 -5.09
C CYS A 33 -10.52 -6.93 -5.08
N ILE A 34 -10.00 -7.22 -3.88
CA ILE A 34 -8.77 -7.99 -3.70
C ILE A 34 -9.13 -9.35 -3.10
N SER A 35 -8.89 -10.42 -3.84
CA SER A 35 -9.12 -11.78 -3.37
C SER A 35 -7.90 -12.35 -2.66
N LYS A 36 -8.12 -13.32 -1.76
CA LYS A 36 -7.04 -14.10 -1.13
C LYS A 36 -6.11 -14.78 -2.14
N SER A 37 -6.64 -15.21 -3.27
CA SER A 37 -5.84 -15.75 -4.38
C SER A 37 -4.95 -14.72 -5.06
N ASP A 38 -5.35 -13.44 -5.09
CA ASP A 38 -4.51 -12.37 -5.65
C ASP A 38 -3.28 -12.11 -4.76
N MET A 39 -3.48 -12.15 -3.44
CA MET A 39 -2.48 -11.78 -2.44
C MET A 39 -1.61 -12.96 -1.95
N LYS A 40 -2.07 -14.21 -2.13
CA LYS A 40 -1.24 -15.39 -1.87
C LYS A 40 0.06 -15.32 -2.67
N ASP A 41 1.19 -15.39 -1.97
CA ASP A 41 2.55 -15.28 -2.51
C ASP A 41 2.81 -13.99 -3.31
N ALA A 42 2.00 -12.95 -3.11
CA ALA A 42 2.17 -11.68 -3.79
C ALA A 42 3.40 -10.94 -3.27
N ASN A 43 4.24 -10.49 -4.20
CA ASN A 43 5.30 -9.55 -3.86
C ASN A 43 4.75 -8.11 -3.80
N ARG A 44 5.57 -7.19 -3.27
CA ARG A 44 5.22 -5.78 -3.10
C ARG A 44 4.71 -5.13 -4.39
N LEU A 45 5.32 -5.44 -5.53
CA LEU A 45 4.91 -4.91 -6.83
C LEU A 45 3.50 -5.37 -7.21
N LYS A 46 3.22 -6.67 -7.09
CA LYS A 46 1.91 -7.25 -7.39
C LYS A 46 0.83 -6.68 -6.48
N THR A 47 1.14 -6.48 -5.20
CA THR A 47 0.23 -5.82 -4.25
C THR A 47 -0.11 -4.41 -4.69
N VAL A 48 0.90 -3.58 -4.99
CA VAL A 48 0.68 -2.20 -5.44
C VAL A 48 -0.07 -2.14 -6.77
N ASP A 49 0.30 -2.97 -7.74
CA ASP A 49 -0.39 -3.01 -9.03
C ASP A 49 -1.87 -3.35 -8.88
N LYS A 50 -2.20 -4.31 -8.00
CA LYS A 50 -3.60 -4.66 -7.73
C LYS A 50 -4.35 -3.52 -7.04
N MET A 51 -3.73 -2.85 -6.07
CA MET A 51 -4.33 -1.70 -5.39
C MET A 51 -4.63 -0.56 -6.36
N VAL A 52 -3.66 -0.18 -7.18
CA VAL A 52 -3.83 0.90 -8.16
C VAL A 52 -4.84 0.51 -9.24
N ALA A 53 -4.89 -0.76 -9.66
CA ALA A 53 -5.89 -1.23 -10.61
C ALA A 53 -7.31 -1.25 -10.03
N CYS A 54 -7.47 -1.60 -8.74
CA CYS A 54 -8.77 -1.70 -8.08
C CYS A 54 -9.34 -0.35 -7.65
N PHE A 55 -8.51 0.52 -7.08
CA PHE A 55 -8.96 1.75 -6.43
C PHE A 55 -8.54 3.03 -7.18
N GLY A 56 -7.61 2.91 -8.12
CA GLY A 56 -6.96 4.06 -8.74
C GLY A 56 -5.78 4.57 -7.89
N PRO A 57 -4.93 5.44 -8.47
CA PRO A 57 -3.69 5.88 -7.84
C PRO A 57 -3.93 6.64 -6.53
N GLU A 58 -4.80 7.65 -6.53
CA GLU A 58 -5.00 8.50 -5.33
C GLU A 58 -5.59 7.70 -4.16
N GLU A 59 -6.57 6.84 -4.45
CA GLU A 59 -7.25 6.07 -3.43
C GLU A 59 -6.35 4.95 -2.88
N ALA A 60 -5.50 4.36 -3.73
CA ALA A 60 -4.50 3.39 -3.29
C ALA A 60 -3.52 3.99 -2.26
N VAL A 61 -3.17 5.28 -2.38
CA VAL A 61 -2.34 5.98 -1.38
C VAL A 61 -3.07 6.08 -0.05
N LYS A 62 -4.33 6.52 -0.03
CA LYS A 62 -5.12 6.65 1.20
C LYS A 62 -5.27 5.30 1.91
N ILE A 63 -5.63 4.26 1.17
CA ILE A 63 -5.77 2.89 1.70
C ILE A 63 -4.44 2.41 2.31
N THR A 64 -3.32 2.63 1.62
CA THR A 64 -1.99 2.24 2.13
C THR A 64 -1.69 2.94 3.45
N VAL A 65 -1.92 4.25 3.53
CA VAL A 65 -1.71 5.04 4.77
C VAL A 65 -2.57 4.50 5.91
N ASP A 66 -3.85 4.22 5.66
CA ASP A 66 -4.76 3.74 6.68
C ASP A 66 -4.38 2.35 7.21
N ILE A 67 -3.95 1.45 6.33
CA ILE A 67 -3.50 0.11 6.74
C ILE A 67 -2.19 0.18 7.50
N LEU A 68 -1.22 0.98 7.04
CA LEU A 68 0.03 1.18 7.78
C LEU A 68 -0.24 1.71 9.20
N ARG A 69 -1.18 2.64 9.37
CA ARG A 69 -1.60 3.11 10.71
C ARG A 69 -2.23 1.99 11.56
N LYS A 70 -3.08 1.15 10.97
CA LYS A 70 -3.69 -0.01 11.68
C LYS A 70 -2.63 -0.99 12.20
N MET A 71 -1.56 -1.17 11.45
CA MET A 71 -0.41 -2.02 11.82
C MET A 71 0.60 -1.31 12.74
N ASN A 72 0.30 -0.11 13.24
CA ASN A 72 1.20 0.75 14.01
C ASN A 72 2.47 1.21 13.27
N GLN A 73 2.52 1.07 11.93
CA GLN A 73 3.57 1.61 11.05
C GLN A 73 3.36 3.11 10.77
N ASN A 74 3.18 3.89 11.85
CA ASN A 74 2.79 5.29 11.78
C ASN A 74 3.85 6.18 11.09
N ASP A 75 5.13 5.84 11.25
CA ASP A 75 6.22 6.59 10.62
C ASP A 75 6.20 6.42 9.09
N LEU A 76 6.04 5.18 8.60
CA LEU A 76 5.89 4.90 7.17
C LEU A 76 4.64 5.57 6.60
N ALA A 77 3.51 5.51 7.31
CA ALA A 77 2.28 6.18 6.90
C ALA A 77 2.47 7.70 6.73
N LYS A 78 3.15 8.33 7.70
CA LYS A 78 3.42 9.77 7.66
C LYS A 78 4.41 10.15 6.55
N GLN A 79 5.43 9.32 6.32
CA GLN A 79 6.37 9.52 5.21
C GLN A 79 5.65 9.46 3.87
N LEU A 80 4.82 8.43 3.65
CA LEU A 80 4.02 8.29 2.44
C LEU A 80 3.09 9.49 2.20
N GLU A 81 2.36 9.95 3.22
CA GLU A 81 1.51 11.15 3.10
C GLU A 81 2.31 12.40 2.73
N ASN A 82 3.47 12.59 3.33
CA ASN A 82 4.32 13.76 3.08
C ASN A 82 4.87 13.75 1.65
N GLU A 83 5.36 12.61 1.19
CA GLU A 83 5.91 12.48 -0.17
C GLU A 83 4.81 12.60 -1.23
N TYR A 84 3.62 12.07 -0.99
CA TYR A 84 2.47 12.25 -1.87
C TYR A 84 2.05 13.72 -1.96
N LYS A 85 2.00 14.43 -0.83
CA LYS A 85 1.68 15.87 -0.80
C LYS A 85 2.74 16.71 -1.52
N LYS A 86 4.03 16.42 -1.35
CA LYS A 86 5.11 17.16 -2.03
C LYS A 86 5.10 16.98 -3.55
N GLY A 87 4.65 15.84 -4.05
CA GLY A 87 4.56 15.56 -5.49
C GLY A 87 3.33 16.17 -6.18
N ASN A 88 2.31 16.56 -5.41
CA ASN A 88 1.08 17.21 -5.89
C ASN A 88 1.09 18.74 -5.73
N VAL A 89 2.22 19.34 -5.32
CA VAL A 89 2.44 20.80 -5.19
C VAL A 89 3.25 21.32 -6.37
#